data_AF-A0A229R6P1-F1
#
_entry.id   AF-A0A229R6P1-F1
#
_cell.length_a   1.000
_cell.length_b   1.000
_cell.length_c   1.000
_cell.angle_alpha   90.00
_cell.angle_beta   90.00
_cell.angle_gamma   90.00
#
_symmetry.space_group_name_H-M   'P 1'
#
loop_
_entity.id
_entity.type
_entity.pdbx_description
1 polymer ?
#
loop_
_entity_poly.entity_id
_entity_poly.type
_entity_poly.pdbx_seq_one_letter_code
_entity_poly.pdbx_strand_id
1 'polypeptide(L)'
;MTTADAGTGRPRTTSVDCRRSGSRYLAYAPDVDSPWYADLLVSPQATLEIDGRPHAAYAVPLEGGERGFTLHLLEVDAARARAIAGQLLVHHGELRKALAAARAELDGAPVSGRSGLRRELLGHCVTFCNGLRMHHLREDGAFTAMEKALPGLAPVLDRLRAEHETVSRALLDLDELLQGNGELESAALREEFERVANGLEDHFAYEEAKLLPALRGDLSQLEKVRPADM
;
A
#
# COMPACT_ATOMS: atom_id res chain seq x y z
N MET A 1 7.54 1.63 12.64
CA MET A 1 6.74 0.54 12.04
C MET A 1 5.41 1.10 11.60
N THR A 2 4.92 0.70 10.43
CA THR A 2 3.61 1.11 9.92
C THR A 2 2.69 -0.08 9.75
N THR A 3 1.49 0.02 10.31
CA THR A 3 0.43 -1.01 10.31
C THR A 3 -0.84 -0.47 9.64
N ALA A 4 -1.76 -1.35 9.27
CA ALA A 4 -3.11 -0.96 8.87
C ALA A 4 -3.98 -0.84 10.11
N ASP A 5 -4.54 0.34 10.37
CA ASP A 5 -5.43 0.57 11.50
C ASP A 5 -6.60 -0.43 11.51
N ALA A 6 -6.83 -1.12 12.62
CA ALA A 6 -7.81 -2.19 12.72
C ALA A 6 -9.26 -1.75 12.41
N GLY A 7 -9.62 -0.49 12.71
CA GLY A 7 -10.99 0.02 12.53
C GLY A 7 -11.23 0.68 11.18
N THR A 8 -10.20 1.32 10.62
CA THR A 8 -10.31 2.20 9.45
C THR A 8 -9.50 1.73 8.25
N GLY A 9 -8.59 0.78 8.43
CA GLY A 9 -7.64 0.33 7.41
C GLY A 9 -6.56 1.34 7.06
N ARG A 10 -6.52 2.51 7.70
CA ARG A 10 -5.58 3.60 7.38
C ARG A 10 -4.16 3.26 7.81
N PRO A 11 -3.12 3.77 7.12
CA PRO A 11 -1.75 3.60 7.57
C PRO A 11 -1.52 4.29 8.92
N ARG A 12 -1.06 3.53 9.91
CA ARG A 12 -0.67 4.01 11.23
C ARG A 12 0.83 3.78 11.43
N THR A 13 1.62 4.85 11.44
CA THR A 13 3.04 4.79 11.78
C THR A 13 3.22 4.96 13.28
N THR A 14 3.83 3.98 13.92
CA THR A 14 4.16 3.99 15.35
C THR A 14 5.65 3.76 15.55
N SER A 15 6.26 4.51 16.47
CA SER A 15 7.63 4.23 16.92
C SER A 15 7.61 3.00 17.83
N VAL A 16 8.22 1.91 17.39
CA VAL A 16 8.27 0.63 18.10
C VAL A 16 9.73 0.17 18.10
N ASP A 17 10.25 -0.22 19.27
CA ASP A 17 11.59 -0.81 19.40
C ASP A 17 11.58 -2.24 18.83
N CYS A 18 11.88 -2.35 17.53
CA CYS A 18 12.00 -3.62 16.84
C CYS A 18 13.44 -4.13 16.94
N ARG A 19 13.68 -5.16 17.76
CA ARG A 19 15.02 -5.71 17.97
C ARG A 19 15.32 -6.82 16.97
N ARG A 20 16.46 -6.73 16.30
CA ARG A 20 16.91 -7.78 15.38
C ARG A 20 17.19 -9.08 16.14
N SER A 21 16.65 -10.18 15.65
CA SER A 21 16.89 -11.55 16.12
C SER A 21 17.11 -12.46 14.92
N GLY A 22 18.39 -12.71 14.59
CA GLY A 22 18.78 -13.41 13.36
C GLY A 22 18.33 -12.67 12.10
N SER A 23 17.52 -13.34 11.27
CA SER A 23 16.89 -12.78 10.06
C SER A 23 15.52 -12.12 10.32
N ARG A 24 15.05 -12.13 11.56
CA ARG A 24 13.74 -11.62 11.97
C ARG A 24 13.89 -10.43 12.91
N TYR A 25 12.78 -9.79 13.24
CA TYR A 25 12.71 -8.74 14.25
C TYR A 25 11.70 -9.11 15.32
N LEU A 26 11.94 -8.69 16.56
CA LEU A 26 11.04 -8.86 17.69
C LEU A 26 10.49 -7.49 18.08
N ALA A 27 9.17 -7.38 18.16
CA ALA A 27 8.47 -6.19 18.62
C ALA A 27 7.66 -6.54 19.86
N TYR A 28 8.11 -6.09 21.01
CA TYR A 28 7.41 -6.27 22.28
C TYR A 28 6.37 -5.17 22.47
N ALA A 29 5.22 -5.54 23.02
CA ALA A 29 4.09 -4.65 23.26
C ALA A 29 3.67 -4.71 24.73
N PRO A 30 4.50 -4.21 25.66
CA PRO A 30 4.20 -4.27 27.09
C PRO A 30 2.95 -3.45 27.46
N ASP A 31 2.67 -2.38 26.70
CA ASP A 31 1.51 -1.52 26.93
C ASP A 31 0.24 -2.13 26.30
N VAL A 32 -0.73 -2.46 27.15
CA VAL A 32 -2.00 -3.11 26.75
C VAL A 32 -2.82 -2.29 25.74
N ASP A 33 -2.65 -0.97 25.74
CA ASP A 33 -3.37 -0.04 24.86
C ASP A 33 -2.61 0.30 23.57
N SER A 34 -1.54 -0.44 23.24
CA SER A 34 -0.78 -0.26 22.00
C SER A 34 -1.68 -0.50 20.76
N PRO A 35 -2.06 0.53 19.98
CA PRO A 35 -3.00 0.37 18.86
C PRO A 35 -2.41 -0.49 17.74
N TRP A 36 -1.10 -0.37 17.48
CA TRP A 36 -0.39 -1.20 16.50
C TRP A 36 -0.45 -2.70 16.80
N TYR A 37 -0.61 -3.08 18.08
CA TYR A 37 -0.75 -4.49 18.45
C TYR A 37 -2.12 -5.03 17.99
N ALA A 38 -3.20 -4.27 18.21
CA ALA A 38 -4.53 -4.62 17.74
C ALA A 38 -4.60 -4.63 16.20
N ASP A 39 -3.93 -3.67 15.55
CA ASP A 39 -3.78 -3.63 14.10
C ASP A 39 -3.21 -4.94 13.55
N LEU A 40 -2.09 -5.42 14.12
CA LEU A 40 -1.42 -6.65 13.68
C LEU A 40 -2.21 -7.93 13.96
N LEU A 41 -3.12 -7.92 14.93
CA LEU A 41 -4.05 -9.04 15.14
C LEU A 41 -5.11 -9.13 14.04
N VAL A 42 -5.54 -7.98 13.49
CA VAL A 42 -6.53 -7.93 12.40
C VAL A 42 -5.87 -8.11 11.04
N SER A 43 -4.74 -7.43 10.82
CA SER A 43 -3.96 -7.48 9.59
C SER A 43 -2.49 -7.74 9.94
N PRO A 44 -2.00 -8.99 9.85
CA PRO A 44 -0.65 -9.37 10.27
C PRO A 44 0.45 -8.92 9.28
N GLN A 45 0.29 -7.73 8.71
CA GLN A 45 1.24 -7.11 7.79
C GLN A 45 1.72 -5.78 8.36
N ALA A 46 3.03 -5.58 8.33
CA ALA A 46 3.67 -4.34 8.74
C ALA A 46 4.70 -3.91 7.69
N THR A 47 5.03 -2.62 7.68
CA THR A 47 6.21 -2.10 7.00
C THR A 47 7.18 -1.56 8.05
N LEU A 48 8.42 -2.03 8.00
CA LEU A 48 9.51 -1.61 8.87
C LEU A 48 10.43 -0.66 8.13
N GLU A 49 10.75 0.47 8.76
CA GLU A 49 11.82 1.35 8.29
C GLU A 49 13.13 0.84 8.87
N ILE A 50 14.00 0.32 8.00
CA ILE A 50 15.33 -0.21 8.34
C ILE A 50 16.33 0.51 7.44
N ASP A 51 17.29 1.21 8.05
CA ASP A 51 18.30 2.02 7.34
C ASP A 51 17.71 3.00 6.31
N GLY A 52 16.54 3.58 6.65
CA GLY A 52 15.83 4.53 5.78
C GLY A 52 15.14 3.90 4.57
N ARG A 53 14.99 2.56 4.55
CA ARG A 53 14.23 1.85 3.52
C ARG A 53 13.05 1.09 4.11
N PRO A 54 11.89 1.10 3.43
CA PRO A 54 10.74 0.31 3.82
C PRO A 54 10.98 -1.18 3.52
N HIS A 55 10.62 -2.03 4.47
CA HIS A 55 10.66 -3.48 4.36
C HIS A 55 9.31 -4.06 4.76
N ALA A 56 8.66 -4.77 3.85
CA ALA A 56 7.45 -5.50 4.16
C ALA A 56 7.76 -6.64 5.14
N ALA A 57 6.90 -6.82 6.13
CA ALA A 57 7.03 -7.87 7.13
C ALA A 57 5.68 -8.50 7.45
N TYR A 58 5.70 -9.81 7.70
CA TYR A 58 4.57 -10.56 8.25
C TYR A 58 4.75 -10.75 9.76
N ALA A 59 3.72 -10.42 10.53
CA ALA A 59 3.75 -10.50 11.98
C ALA A 59 3.17 -11.83 12.49
N VAL A 60 3.89 -12.50 13.38
CA VAL A 60 3.47 -13.72 14.07
C VAL A 60 3.48 -13.44 15.57
N PRO A 61 2.37 -13.64 16.31
CA PRO A 61 2.36 -13.44 17.75
C PRO A 61 3.46 -14.23 18.46
N LEU A 62 4.05 -13.65 19.51
CA LEU A 62 5.02 -14.38 20.34
C LEU A 62 4.34 -15.53 21.08
N GLU A 63 5.06 -16.65 21.20
CA GLU A 63 4.65 -17.79 22.01
C GLU A 63 5.03 -17.57 23.48
N GLY A 64 4.41 -18.31 24.40
CA GLY A 64 4.81 -18.30 25.82
C GLY A 64 4.21 -17.19 26.68
N GLY A 65 3.21 -16.46 26.18
CA GLY A 65 2.44 -15.46 26.96
C GLY A 65 3.06 -14.06 26.98
N GLU A 66 4.22 -13.86 26.34
CA GLU A 66 4.76 -12.53 26.11
C GLU A 66 3.93 -11.79 25.05
N ARG A 67 3.55 -10.55 25.34
CA ARG A 67 2.78 -9.73 24.41
C ARG A 67 3.71 -9.09 23.39
N GLY A 68 3.62 -9.52 22.14
CA GLY A 68 4.41 -8.96 21.05
C GLY A 68 4.32 -9.82 19.78
N PHE A 69 5.16 -9.50 18.81
CA PHE A 69 5.24 -10.23 17.55
C PHE A 69 6.69 -10.51 17.15
N THR A 70 6.90 -11.67 16.54
CA THR A 70 8.01 -11.89 15.61
C THR A 70 7.61 -11.34 14.25
N LEU A 71 8.46 -10.49 13.67
CA LEU A 71 8.29 -9.85 12.38
C LEU A 71 9.24 -10.52 11.39
N HIS A 72 8.64 -11.20 10.42
CA HIS A 72 9.34 -11.90 9.35
C HIS A 72 9.40 -10.99 8.13
N LEU A 73 10.60 -10.49 7.78
CA LEU A 73 10.75 -9.73 6.55
C LEU A 73 10.31 -10.57 5.34
N LEU A 74 9.68 -9.91 4.38
CA LEU A 74 9.27 -10.55 3.14
C LEU A 74 10.51 -11.04 2.39
N GLU A 75 10.48 -12.30 1.99
CA GLU A 75 11.42 -12.88 1.02
C GLU A 75 10.61 -13.27 -0.23
N VAL A 76 11.20 -13.08 -1.41
CA VAL A 76 10.53 -13.31 -2.69
C VAL A 76 11.08 -14.57 -3.35
N ASP A 77 10.32 -15.66 -3.24
CA ASP A 77 10.48 -16.86 -4.07
C ASP A 77 9.51 -16.84 -5.28
N ALA A 78 9.57 -17.86 -6.12
CA ALA A 78 8.73 -17.95 -7.32
C ALA A 78 7.22 -18.00 -7.02
N ALA A 79 6.81 -18.66 -5.94
CA ALA A 79 5.40 -18.72 -5.55
C ALA A 79 4.92 -17.37 -5.01
N ARG A 80 5.75 -16.71 -4.20
CA ARG A 80 5.49 -15.39 -3.65
C ARG A 80 5.44 -14.33 -4.75
N ALA A 81 6.36 -14.36 -5.71
CA ALA A 81 6.36 -13.44 -6.85
C ALA A 81 5.05 -13.52 -7.64
N ARG A 82 4.57 -14.73 -7.94
CA ARG A 82 3.28 -14.94 -8.60
C ARG A 82 2.10 -14.44 -7.76
N ALA A 83 2.13 -14.65 -6.44
CA ALA A 83 1.12 -14.14 -5.53
C ALA A 83 1.08 -12.61 -5.51
N ILE A 84 2.25 -11.95 -5.46
CA ILE A 84 2.34 -10.48 -5.53
C ILE A 84 1.77 -9.97 -6.86
N ALA A 85 2.11 -10.60 -7.99
CA ALA A 85 1.55 -10.23 -9.30
C ALA A 85 0.03 -10.43 -9.40
N GLY A 86 -0.54 -11.37 -8.62
CA GLY A 86 -1.98 -11.53 -8.51
C GLY A 86 -2.62 -10.42 -7.67
N GLN A 87 -2.03 -10.12 -6.52
CA GLN A 87 -2.50 -9.07 -5.61
C GLN A 87 -2.42 -7.68 -6.25
N LEU A 88 -1.35 -7.38 -6.99
CA LEU A 88 -1.18 -6.14 -7.74
C LEU A 88 -2.39 -5.88 -8.66
N LEU A 89 -2.73 -6.85 -9.52
CA LEU A 89 -3.87 -6.73 -10.43
C LEU A 89 -5.21 -6.57 -9.71
N VAL A 90 -5.40 -7.28 -8.60
CA VAL A 90 -6.63 -7.16 -7.80
C VAL A 90 -6.74 -5.74 -7.23
N HIS A 91 -5.68 -5.23 -6.61
CA HIS A 91 -5.68 -3.89 -6.02
C HIS A 91 -5.84 -2.80 -7.07
N HIS A 92 -5.12 -2.87 -8.19
CA HIS A 92 -5.32 -1.93 -9.31
C HIS A 92 -6.74 -1.98 -9.87
N GLY A 93 -7.32 -3.18 -10.02
CA GLY A 93 -8.70 -3.33 -10.48
C GLY A 93 -9.70 -2.64 -9.56
N GLU A 94 -9.57 -2.80 -8.25
CA GLU A 94 -10.45 -2.13 -7.28
C GLU A 94 -10.22 -0.61 -7.24
N LEU A 95 -8.98 -0.15 -7.35
CA LEU A 95 -8.64 1.27 -7.41
C LEU A 95 -9.21 1.94 -8.67
N ARG A 96 -9.11 1.30 -9.83
CA ARG A 96 -9.72 1.78 -11.08
C ARG A 96 -11.25 1.88 -10.98
N LYS A 97 -11.90 0.88 -10.35
CA LYS A 97 -13.35 0.93 -10.11
C LYS A 97 -13.74 2.10 -9.20
N ALA A 98 -12.97 2.36 -8.14
CA ALA A 98 -13.21 3.46 -7.24
C ALA A 98 -13.04 4.84 -7.93
N LEU A 99 -12.02 4.99 -8.78
CA LEU A 99 -11.85 6.20 -9.60
C LEU A 99 -13.02 6.40 -10.57
N ALA A 100 -13.46 5.33 -11.25
CA ALA A 100 -14.60 5.42 -12.16
C ALA A 100 -15.91 5.82 -11.44
N ALA A 101 -16.13 5.30 -10.23
CA ALA A 101 -17.29 5.67 -9.41
C ALA A 101 -17.25 7.15 -9.00
N ALA A 102 -16.09 7.64 -8.52
CA ALA A 102 -15.92 9.05 -8.15
C ALA A 102 -16.10 9.99 -9.37
N ARG A 103 -15.63 9.58 -10.55
CA ARG A 103 -15.82 10.31 -11.81
C ARG A 103 -17.29 10.43 -12.21
N ALA A 104 -18.02 9.31 -12.19
CA ALA A 104 -19.44 9.30 -12.54
C ALA A 104 -20.28 10.19 -11.61
N GLU A 105 -19.91 10.23 -10.33
CA GLU A 105 -20.51 11.11 -9.35
C GLU A 105 -20.22 12.59 -9.67
N LEU A 106 -18.97 12.94 -9.98
CA LEU A 106 -18.60 14.30 -10.43
C LEU A 106 -19.37 14.74 -11.68
N ASP A 107 -19.68 13.81 -12.60
CA ASP A 107 -20.46 14.03 -13.83
C ASP A 107 -21.96 14.26 -13.60
N GLY A 108 -22.42 14.18 -12.35
CA GLY A 108 -23.83 14.40 -12.01
C GLY A 108 -24.73 13.24 -12.44
N ALA A 109 -24.18 12.05 -12.71
CA ALA A 109 -24.99 10.85 -12.85
C ALA A 109 -25.68 10.58 -11.50
N PRO A 110 -27.03 10.51 -11.45
CA PRO A 110 -27.73 10.33 -10.18
C PRO A 110 -27.42 8.93 -9.63
N VAL A 111 -26.56 8.88 -8.62
CA VAL A 111 -26.64 7.81 -7.62
C VAL A 111 -27.94 8.07 -6.86
N SER A 112 -28.81 7.07 -6.80
CA SER A 112 -30.21 7.24 -6.39
C SER A 112 -30.38 7.95 -5.03
N GLY A 113 -30.84 9.21 -5.07
CA GLY A 113 -31.71 9.79 -4.04
C GLY A 113 -31.08 10.50 -2.82
N ARG A 114 -29.99 11.28 -2.94
CA ARG A 114 -29.50 12.12 -1.82
C ARG A 114 -29.01 13.52 -2.23
N SER A 115 -29.46 14.54 -1.49
CA SER A 115 -28.78 15.84 -1.41
C SER A 115 -27.51 15.69 -0.56
N GLY A 116 -26.39 15.41 -1.22
CA GLY A 116 -25.15 15.11 -0.50
C GLY A 116 -23.89 14.90 -1.33
N LEU A 117 -23.90 15.22 -2.63
CA LEU A 117 -22.81 14.95 -3.58
C LEU A 117 -21.40 15.22 -3.04
N ARG A 118 -21.19 16.40 -2.42
CA ARG A 118 -19.88 16.73 -1.85
C ARG A 118 -19.45 15.79 -0.71
N ARG A 119 -20.38 15.35 0.14
CA ARG A 119 -20.10 14.42 1.26
C ARG A 119 -19.87 13.00 0.78
N GLU A 120 -20.56 12.59 -0.28
CA GLU A 120 -20.41 11.25 -0.89
C GLU A 120 -19.07 11.16 -1.63
N LEU A 121 -18.73 12.14 -2.46
CA LEU A 121 -17.42 12.27 -3.09
C LEU A 121 -16.29 12.34 -2.06
N LEU A 122 -16.44 13.11 -0.98
CA LEU A 122 -15.50 13.11 0.14
C LEU A 122 -15.32 11.71 0.75
N GLY A 123 -16.40 10.95 0.93
CA GLY A 123 -16.34 9.58 1.42
C GLY A 123 -15.59 8.62 0.49
N HIS A 124 -15.86 8.71 -0.82
CA HIS A 124 -15.17 7.93 -1.85
C HIS A 124 -13.69 8.31 -1.93
N CYS A 125 -13.36 9.61 -2.01
CA CYS A 125 -11.99 10.10 -2.07
C CYS A 125 -11.20 9.70 -0.83
N VAL A 126 -11.77 9.84 0.37
CA VAL A 126 -11.10 9.41 1.61
C VAL A 126 -10.85 7.90 1.60
N THR A 127 -11.83 7.09 1.19
CA THR A 127 -11.65 5.62 1.12
C THR A 127 -10.58 5.24 0.10
N PHE A 128 -10.62 5.88 -1.08
CA PHE A 128 -9.67 5.71 -2.15
C PHE A 128 -8.25 6.10 -1.74
N CYS A 129 -8.05 7.32 -1.25
CA CYS A 129 -6.74 7.83 -0.83
C CYS A 129 -6.13 6.94 0.26
N ASN A 130 -6.93 6.46 1.21
CA ASN A 130 -6.45 5.54 2.25
C ASN A 130 -6.06 4.17 1.67
N GLY A 131 -6.90 3.60 0.80
CA GLY A 131 -6.60 2.33 0.13
C GLY A 131 -5.34 2.39 -0.72
N LEU A 132 -5.20 3.45 -1.51
CA LEU A 132 -4.05 3.70 -2.37
C LEU A 132 -2.76 3.92 -1.57
N ARG A 133 -2.82 4.71 -0.48
CA ARG A 133 -1.67 4.91 0.40
C ARG A 133 -1.22 3.60 1.07
N MET A 134 -2.17 2.75 1.49
CA MET A 134 -1.83 1.43 2.03
C MET A 134 -1.24 0.49 1.00
N HIS A 135 -1.73 0.54 -0.23
CA HIS A 135 -1.23 -0.24 -1.36
C HIS A 135 0.22 0.12 -1.68
N HIS A 136 0.51 1.41 -1.94
CA HIS A 136 1.87 1.86 -2.24
C HIS A 136 2.84 1.59 -1.09
N LEU A 137 2.42 1.77 0.17
CA LEU A 137 3.27 1.45 1.32
C LEU A 137 3.67 -0.03 1.34
N ARG A 138 2.70 -0.93 1.09
CA ARG A 138 2.95 -2.38 1.06
C ARG A 138 3.86 -2.75 -0.11
N GLU A 139 3.73 -2.05 -1.23
CA GLU A 139 4.58 -2.25 -2.40
C GLU A 139 5.99 -1.75 -2.19
N ASP A 140 6.18 -0.55 -1.65
CA ASP A 140 7.50 -0.03 -1.33
C ASP A 140 8.26 -0.99 -0.39
N GLY A 141 7.56 -1.53 0.61
CA GLY A 141 8.10 -2.57 1.48
C GLY A 141 8.46 -3.87 0.74
N ALA A 142 7.65 -4.26 -0.26
CA ALA A 142 7.91 -5.44 -1.07
C ALA A 142 9.04 -5.23 -2.09
N PHE A 143 9.20 -4.01 -2.62
CA PHE A 143 10.22 -3.65 -3.60
C PHE A 143 11.62 -3.92 -3.06
N THR A 144 11.88 -3.70 -1.77
CA THR A 144 13.17 -4.03 -1.17
C THR A 144 13.50 -5.52 -1.27
N ALA A 145 12.51 -6.40 -1.06
CA ALA A 145 12.68 -7.83 -1.21
C ALA A 145 12.78 -8.25 -2.70
N MET A 146 12.03 -7.59 -3.59
CA MET A 146 12.12 -7.81 -5.04
C MET A 146 13.46 -7.38 -5.61
N GLU A 147 14.02 -6.26 -5.19
CA GLU A 147 15.33 -5.75 -5.62
C GLU A 147 16.44 -6.77 -5.29
N LYS A 148 16.36 -7.41 -4.12
CA LYS A 148 17.26 -8.50 -3.71
C LYS A 148 17.10 -9.76 -4.56
N ALA A 149 15.85 -10.17 -4.84
CA ALA A 149 15.56 -11.39 -5.59
C ALA A 149 15.76 -11.23 -7.11
N LEU A 150 15.46 -10.06 -7.64
CA LEU A 150 15.44 -9.71 -9.06
C LEU A 150 16.19 -8.38 -9.30
N PRO A 151 17.53 -8.36 -9.18
CA PRO A 151 18.31 -7.11 -9.23
C PRO A 151 18.15 -6.30 -10.52
N GLY A 152 17.82 -6.97 -11.64
CA GLY A 152 17.53 -6.30 -12.91
C GLY A 152 16.31 -5.38 -12.89
N LEU A 153 15.43 -5.49 -11.88
CA LEU A 153 14.30 -4.60 -11.68
C LEU A 153 14.64 -3.30 -10.95
N ALA A 154 15.83 -3.16 -10.35
CA ALA A 154 16.15 -2.01 -9.50
C ALA A 154 15.81 -0.64 -10.14
N PRO A 155 16.14 -0.35 -11.41
CA PRO A 155 15.78 0.93 -12.03
C PRO A 155 14.26 1.14 -12.19
N VAL A 156 13.49 0.06 -12.37
CA VAL A 156 12.03 0.12 -12.43
C VAL A 156 11.46 0.43 -11.05
N LEU A 157 11.93 -0.27 -10.02
CA LEU A 157 11.48 -0.10 -8.64
C LEU A 157 11.80 1.31 -8.11
N ASP A 158 12.98 1.84 -8.42
CA ASP A 158 13.35 3.21 -8.05
C ASP A 158 12.45 4.27 -8.70
N ARG A 159 12.08 4.05 -9.97
CA ARG A 159 11.10 4.91 -10.63
C ARG A 159 9.73 4.82 -9.98
N LEU A 160 9.25 3.61 -9.65
CA LEU A 160 7.95 3.42 -9.01
C LEU A 160 7.90 4.11 -7.65
N ARG A 161 8.96 4.01 -6.83
CA ARG A 161 9.07 4.76 -5.56
C ARG A 161 8.92 6.28 -5.77
N ALA A 162 9.59 6.83 -6.79
CA ALA A 162 9.47 8.25 -7.11
C ALA A 162 8.07 8.65 -7.62
N GLU A 163 7.41 7.76 -8.37
CA GLU A 163 6.02 7.94 -8.78
C GLU A 163 5.07 7.88 -7.58
N HIS A 164 5.28 6.97 -6.61
CA HIS A 164 4.49 6.88 -5.38
C HIS A 164 4.53 8.18 -4.57
N GLU A 165 5.70 8.83 -4.46
CA GLU A 165 5.80 10.14 -3.81
C GLU A 165 5.01 11.22 -4.56
N THR A 166 5.05 11.19 -5.89
CA THR A 166 4.32 12.14 -6.74
C THR A 166 2.81 11.95 -6.60
N VAL A 167 2.34 10.70 -6.62
CA VAL A 167 0.95 10.35 -6.34
C VAL A 167 0.56 10.82 -4.94
N SER A 168 1.38 10.53 -3.92
CA SER A 168 1.07 10.93 -2.54
C SER A 168 0.87 12.44 -2.40
N ARG A 169 1.67 13.26 -3.10
CA ARG A 169 1.49 14.72 -3.12
C ARG A 169 0.18 15.12 -3.80
N ALA A 170 -0.10 14.57 -4.97
CA ALA A 170 -1.32 14.88 -5.72
C ALA A 170 -2.61 14.48 -4.97
N LEU A 171 -2.60 13.38 -4.22
CA LEU A 171 -3.73 12.99 -3.37
C LEU A 171 -3.95 13.95 -2.19
N LEU A 172 -2.89 14.54 -1.64
CA LEU A 172 -2.99 15.55 -0.59
C LEU A 172 -3.57 16.86 -1.14
N ASP A 173 -3.11 17.29 -2.31
CA ASP A 173 -3.62 18.48 -3.00
C ASP A 173 -5.12 18.33 -3.31
N LEU A 174 -5.55 17.14 -3.78
CA LEU A 174 -6.95 16.83 -4.04
C LEU A 174 -7.79 16.80 -2.74
N ASP A 175 -7.28 16.23 -1.65
CA ASP A 175 -7.96 16.25 -0.35
C ASP A 175 -8.15 17.69 0.16
N GLU A 176 -7.12 18.54 0.07
CA GLU A 176 -7.22 19.95 0.48
C GLU A 176 -8.32 20.71 -0.29
N LEU A 177 -8.39 20.53 -1.61
CA LEU A 177 -9.45 21.11 -2.44
C LEU A 177 -10.84 20.61 -2.04
N LEU A 178 -10.96 19.31 -1.70
CA LEU A 178 -12.21 18.72 -1.25
C LEU A 178 -12.64 19.22 0.13
N GLN A 179 -11.72 19.58 1.03
CA GLN A 179 -12.00 20.12 2.37
C GLN A 179 -12.30 21.63 2.39
N GLY A 180 -11.93 22.40 1.36
CA GLY A 180 -12.09 23.86 1.31
C GLY A 180 -13.54 24.37 1.52
N ASN A 181 -13.71 25.51 2.20
CA ASN A 181 -15.03 26.07 2.57
C ASN A 181 -15.70 26.95 1.49
N GLY A 182 -15.12 27.07 0.30
CA GLY A 182 -15.63 27.94 -0.77
C GLY A 182 -16.67 27.26 -1.67
N GLU A 183 -17.37 28.07 -2.48
CA GLU A 183 -18.03 27.57 -3.69
C GLU A 183 -16.95 26.84 -4.51
N LEU A 184 -17.01 25.51 -4.55
CA LEU A 184 -16.22 24.72 -5.47
C LEU A 184 -16.54 25.27 -6.87
N GLU A 185 -15.60 25.98 -7.50
CA GLU A 185 -15.62 26.13 -8.95
C GLU A 185 -15.49 24.69 -9.48
N SER A 186 -16.65 24.06 -9.75
CA SER A 186 -16.81 22.65 -10.13
C SER A 186 -15.82 22.23 -11.23
N ALA A 187 -15.43 23.19 -12.08
CA ALA A 187 -14.42 23.04 -13.11
C ALA A 187 -13.01 22.76 -12.56
N ALA A 188 -12.54 23.47 -11.53
CA ALA A 188 -11.19 23.31 -10.98
C ALA A 188 -11.03 21.98 -10.23
N LEU A 189 -12.03 21.59 -9.43
CA LEU A 189 -12.03 20.28 -8.77
C LEU A 189 -12.04 19.14 -9.80
N ARG A 190 -12.84 19.29 -10.85
CA ARG A 190 -12.91 18.34 -11.95
C ARG A 190 -11.58 18.22 -12.68
N GLU A 191 -10.97 19.34 -13.06
CA GLU A 191 -9.68 19.36 -13.74
C GLU A 191 -8.60 18.66 -12.91
N GLU A 192 -8.56 18.96 -11.60
CA GLU A 192 -7.61 18.33 -10.69
C GLU A 192 -7.88 16.83 -10.51
N PHE A 193 -9.13 16.43 -10.31
CA PHE A 193 -9.51 15.01 -10.23
C PHE A 193 -9.11 14.25 -11.50
N GLU A 194 -9.37 14.82 -12.68
CA GLU A 194 -8.99 14.23 -13.97
C GLU A 194 -7.48 14.09 -14.10
N ARG A 195 -6.71 15.09 -13.68
CA ARG A 195 -5.25 15.05 -13.65
C ARG A 195 -4.74 13.91 -12.77
N VAL A 196 -5.26 13.78 -11.55
CA VAL A 196 -4.90 12.70 -10.61
C VAL A 196 -5.29 11.33 -11.17
N ALA A 197 -6.52 11.18 -11.66
CA ALA A 197 -7.03 9.92 -12.21
C ALA A 197 -6.21 9.45 -13.42
N ASN A 198 -5.88 10.36 -14.35
CA ASN A 198 -5.07 10.01 -15.53
C ASN A 198 -3.63 9.64 -15.12
N GLY A 199 -3.02 10.39 -14.20
CA GLY A 199 -1.68 10.08 -13.70
C GLY A 199 -1.61 8.73 -12.99
N LEU A 200 -2.67 8.35 -12.26
CA LEU A 200 -2.78 7.03 -11.64
C LEU A 200 -2.94 5.91 -12.65
N GLU A 201 -3.74 6.11 -13.69
CA GLU A 201 -3.87 5.11 -14.75
C GLU A 201 -2.52 4.89 -15.46
N ASP A 202 -1.81 5.95 -15.80
CA ASP A 202 -0.47 5.87 -16.40
C ASP A 202 0.53 5.15 -15.49
N HIS A 203 0.48 5.44 -14.19
CA HIS A 203 1.28 4.78 -13.17
C HIS A 203 0.97 3.26 -13.07
N PHE A 204 -0.30 2.89 -12.92
CA PHE A 204 -0.72 1.48 -12.86
C PHE A 204 -0.35 0.73 -14.14
N ALA A 205 -0.54 1.35 -15.31
CA ALA A 205 -0.19 0.75 -16.59
C ALA A 205 1.33 0.53 -16.72
N TYR A 206 2.13 1.50 -16.29
CA TYR A 206 3.60 1.37 -16.28
C TYR A 206 4.04 0.25 -15.34
N GLU A 207 3.52 0.22 -14.12
CA GLU A 207 3.87 -0.80 -13.13
C GLU A 207 3.51 -2.20 -13.62
N GLU A 208 2.27 -2.40 -14.08
CA GLU A 208 1.82 -3.69 -14.60
C GLU A 208 2.68 -4.15 -15.79
N ALA A 209 2.97 -3.24 -16.72
CA ALA A 209 3.78 -3.56 -17.90
C ALA A 209 5.23 -3.95 -17.54
N LYS A 210 5.79 -3.43 -16.45
CA LYS A 210 7.17 -3.68 -16.06
C LYS A 210 7.32 -4.82 -15.06
N LEU A 211 6.44 -4.92 -14.08
CA LEU A 211 6.54 -5.91 -13.00
C LEU A 211 5.95 -7.26 -13.39
N LEU A 212 4.79 -7.30 -14.08
CA LEU A 212 4.11 -8.57 -14.35
C LEU A 212 4.96 -9.56 -15.17
N PRO A 213 5.69 -9.16 -16.23
CA PRO A 213 6.54 -10.10 -16.97
C PRO A 213 7.63 -10.72 -16.10
N ALA A 214 8.23 -9.93 -15.20
CA ALA A 214 9.27 -10.43 -14.30
C ALA A 214 8.69 -11.35 -13.21
N LEU A 215 7.55 -10.98 -12.61
CA LEU A 215 6.93 -11.73 -11.51
C LEU A 215 6.19 -13.00 -11.95
N ARG A 216 5.82 -13.11 -13.23
CA ARG A 216 5.13 -14.26 -13.82
C ARG A 216 6.00 -15.09 -14.77
N GLY A 217 7.16 -14.59 -15.14
CA GLY A 217 8.08 -15.23 -16.08
C GLY A 217 8.75 -16.48 -15.53
N ASP A 218 9.79 -16.93 -16.22
CA ASP A 218 10.63 -18.02 -15.75
C ASP A 218 11.46 -17.57 -14.54
N LEU A 219 11.03 -18.03 -13.36
CA LEU A 219 11.65 -17.75 -12.07
C LEU A 219 12.51 -18.92 -11.56
N SER A 220 12.96 -19.81 -12.45
CA SER A 220 13.79 -20.98 -12.10
C SER A 220 15.08 -20.62 -11.35
N GLN A 221 15.57 -19.39 -11.50
CA GLN A 221 16.73 -18.87 -10.76
C GLN A 221 16.41 -18.63 -9.27
N LEU A 222 15.16 -18.29 -8.93
CA LEU A 222 14.70 -18.10 -7.55
C LEU A 222 14.45 -19.43 -6.82
N GLU A 223 14.15 -20.49 -7.56
CA GLU A 223 13.84 -21.81 -6.99
C GLU A 223 15.09 -22.58 -6.51
N LYS A 224 16.27 -22.22 -7.04
CA LYS A 224 17.56 -22.85 -6.70
C LYS A 224 18.18 -22.37 -5.38
N VAL A 225 17.64 -21.30 -4.78
CA VAL A 225 18.22 -20.62 -3.61
C VAL A 225 17.54 -21.01 -2.29
N ARG A 226 16.66 -22.02 -2.26
CA ARG A 226 16.12 -22.52 -0.97
C ARG A 226 17.29 -23.00 -0.09
N PRO A 227 17.51 -22.41 1.10
CA PRO A 227 18.37 -23.05 2.09
C PRO A 227 17.67 -24.35 2.49
N ALA A 228 18.44 -25.45 2.51
CA ALA A 228 18.01 -26.67 3.18
C ALA A 228 17.72 -26.34 4.65
N ASP A 229 16.69 -26.99 5.20
CA ASP A 229 16.24 -26.86 6.58
C ASP A 229 17.41 -26.71 7.58
N MET A 230 17.33 -25.67 8.43
CA MET A 230 18.11 -25.54 9.67
C MET A 230 17.31 -24.81 10.74
#